data_AF-A0A4D9DWY6-F1
#
_entry.id   AF-A0A4D9DWY6-F1
#
_cell.length_a   1.000
_cell.length_b   1.000
_cell.length_c   1.000
_cell.angle_alpha   90.00
_cell.angle_beta   90.00
_cell.angle_gamma   90.00
#
_symmetry.space_group_name_H-M   'P 1'
#
loop_
_entity.id
_entity.type
_entity.pdbx_description
1 polymer ?
#
loop_
_entity_poly.entity_id
_entity_poly.type
_entity_poly.pdbx_seq_one_letter_code
_entity_poly.pdbx_strand_id
1 'polypeptide(L)'
;MKVQRKRDIKQQIRELRAIISLQEQGKKLFAHSTEEKLTQNKGLLSFLRGNVHDKMCTLGVAQKYDQVTISQACWEQKHLKMHLARSTVEAAREKLQNYIFDRMNVHNVLLYEVKRRGGMLEGLQGKLRHLADMEGADRKGQIQLQVIRQLENNIEKMLMKIRTGEKIYYLYLKMVDFLKDELAQLPLQLDVLQHMVEVYQVELKGMRLMAVDATEATEAAKMDMTNMETEFIAERRFRENSLNFQKKQIDRIRVKDASERHRRVQARRELNVDFPVLMSRESLKGAKLEASKAQIEHQAQVMSEVDKIKCAVQCSHLWDIAGRFLAQQKTGENLQQQIVECEQKREELEAKLKELELERAELKFHQTPSSVRKLAEELKKNSEAEEVRLHQVHTQMLKNQELLLSFENGVDNLLIRLCGITVPGHGDIRVDTSDTYDKLQFCETKLLHLTKVMTNLPSYNFSREENNETYVKVRNFLEESTRNERQNLKISFEDEEDAVRDAFDFADIDHSYVPNRDEIKKQGVRLIETMTKAAKKKQRGGRKGA
;
A
#
# COMPACT_ATOMS: atom_id res chain seq x y z
N MET A 1 -180.91 -10.42 -16.07
CA MET A 1 -179.49 -10.40 -15.62
C MET A 1 -178.88 -8.98 -15.59
N LYS A 2 -179.28 -8.08 -14.67
CA LYS A 2 -178.60 -6.78 -14.44
C LYS A 2 -178.45 -6.38 -12.95
N VAL A 3 -178.99 -7.18 -12.02
CA VAL A 3 -179.01 -6.86 -10.57
C VAL A 3 -177.91 -7.58 -9.78
N GLN A 4 -177.39 -8.73 -10.24
CA GLN A 4 -176.30 -9.46 -9.58
C GLN A 4 -174.94 -8.71 -9.65
N ARG A 5 -174.60 -8.06 -10.79
CA ARG A 5 -173.33 -7.33 -10.96
C ARG A 5 -173.15 -6.11 -10.04
N LYS A 6 -174.24 -5.47 -9.57
CA LYS A 6 -174.14 -4.29 -8.69
C LYS A 6 -173.90 -4.63 -7.21
N ARG A 7 -174.28 -5.84 -6.76
CA ARG A 7 -173.98 -6.29 -5.37
C ARG A 7 -172.52 -6.72 -5.24
N ASP A 8 -171.97 -7.32 -6.28
CA ASP A 8 -170.57 -7.77 -6.37
C ASP A 8 -169.55 -6.62 -6.26
N ILE A 9 -169.82 -5.50 -6.95
CA ILE A 9 -168.94 -4.31 -6.91
C ILE A 9 -168.92 -3.65 -5.51
N LYS A 10 -170.05 -3.64 -4.77
CA LYS A 10 -170.09 -3.05 -3.41
C LYS A 10 -169.29 -3.87 -2.40
N GLN A 11 -169.20 -5.18 -2.59
CA GLN A 11 -168.40 -6.06 -1.75
C GLN A 11 -166.90 -5.88 -2.04
N GLN A 12 -166.53 -5.82 -3.32
CA GLN A 12 -165.16 -5.46 -3.75
C GLN A 12 -164.70 -4.10 -3.20
N ILE A 13 -165.56 -3.08 -3.14
CA ILE A 13 -165.21 -1.77 -2.55
C ILE A 13 -164.94 -1.88 -1.04
N ARG A 14 -165.70 -2.71 -0.30
CA ARG A 14 -165.47 -2.91 1.14
C ARG A 14 -164.18 -3.68 1.40
N GLU A 15 -163.90 -4.70 0.59
CA GLU A 15 -162.65 -5.46 0.64
C GLU A 15 -161.45 -4.56 0.32
N LEU A 16 -161.53 -3.74 -0.74
CA LEU A 16 -160.48 -2.77 -1.07
C LEU A 16 -160.25 -1.75 0.05
N ARG A 17 -161.30 -1.26 0.71
CA ARG A 17 -161.15 -0.38 1.89
C ARG A 17 -160.51 -1.08 3.08
N ALA A 18 -160.85 -2.34 3.33
CA ALA A 18 -160.21 -3.14 4.38
C ALA A 18 -158.73 -3.40 4.06
N ILE A 19 -158.40 -3.72 2.80
CA ILE A 19 -157.03 -3.88 2.31
C ILE A 19 -156.24 -2.57 2.46
N ILE A 20 -156.82 -1.43 2.06
CA ILE A 20 -156.17 -0.11 2.22
C ILE A 20 -155.92 0.20 3.70
N SER A 21 -156.91 -0.02 4.58
CA SER A 21 -156.75 0.18 6.02
C SER A 21 -155.67 -0.71 6.62
N LEU A 22 -155.60 -1.99 6.21
CA LEU A 22 -154.57 -2.93 6.64
C LEU A 22 -153.19 -2.53 6.11
N GLN A 23 -153.10 -2.06 4.87
CA GLN A 23 -151.87 -1.52 4.28
C GLN A 23 -151.41 -0.24 4.99
N GLU A 24 -152.32 0.65 5.37
CA GLU A 24 -152.00 1.83 6.18
C GLU A 24 -151.55 1.47 7.58
N GLN A 25 -152.18 0.49 8.24
CA GLN A 25 -151.71 -0.04 9.52
C GLN A 25 -150.34 -0.72 9.38
N GLY A 26 -150.13 -1.52 8.33
CA GLY A 26 -148.84 -2.15 8.03
C GLY A 26 -147.73 -1.11 7.79
N LYS A 27 -148.02 -0.03 7.05
CA LYS A 27 -147.10 1.10 6.87
C LYS A 27 -146.77 1.79 8.20
N LYS A 28 -147.75 2.00 9.08
CA LYS A 28 -147.54 2.59 10.41
C LYS A 28 -146.69 1.70 11.31
N LEU A 29 -146.98 0.39 11.36
CA LEU A 29 -146.19 -0.57 12.14
C LEU A 29 -144.76 -0.70 11.62
N PHE A 30 -144.57 -0.70 10.30
CA PHE A 30 -143.24 -0.68 9.70
C PHE A 30 -142.49 0.62 10.04
N ALA A 31 -143.13 1.78 9.91
CA ALA A 31 -142.55 3.06 10.29
C ALA A 31 -142.13 3.07 11.77
N HIS A 32 -143.00 2.62 12.67
CA HIS A 32 -142.69 2.49 14.10
C HIS A 32 -141.53 1.52 14.35
N SER A 33 -141.48 0.38 13.67
CA SER A 33 -140.37 -0.58 13.81
C SER A 33 -139.05 0.00 13.29
N THR A 34 -139.08 0.75 12.19
CA THR A 34 -137.88 1.44 11.69
C THR A 34 -137.42 2.56 12.61
N GLU A 35 -138.35 3.30 13.19
CA GLU A 35 -138.06 4.38 14.15
C GLU A 35 -137.48 3.81 15.45
N GLU A 36 -138.04 2.71 15.96
CA GLU A 36 -137.52 2.00 17.13
C GLU A 36 -136.11 1.43 16.88
N LYS A 37 -135.86 0.83 15.72
CA LYS A 37 -134.50 0.41 15.35
C LYS A 37 -133.55 1.58 15.22
N LEU A 38 -134.02 2.72 14.72
CA LEU A 38 -133.21 3.93 14.57
C LEU A 38 -132.90 4.57 15.94
N THR A 39 -133.82 4.54 16.90
CA THR A 39 -133.56 4.98 18.28
C THR A 39 -132.62 4.01 19.01
N GLN A 40 -132.80 2.69 18.86
CA GLN A 40 -131.88 1.68 19.39
C GLN A 40 -130.45 1.87 18.81
N ASN A 41 -130.33 2.06 17.49
CA ASN A 41 -129.03 2.32 16.84
C ASN A 41 -128.41 3.64 17.30
N LYS A 42 -129.19 4.71 17.51
CA LYS A 42 -128.71 5.97 18.10
C LYS A 42 -128.17 5.77 19.52
N GLY A 43 -128.85 4.95 20.32
CA GLY A 43 -128.39 4.54 21.66
C GLY A 43 -127.07 3.78 21.59
N LEU A 44 -126.98 2.76 20.74
CA LEU A 44 -125.76 1.95 20.56
C LEU A 44 -124.58 2.79 20.05
N LEU A 45 -124.79 3.67 19.07
CA LEU A 45 -123.75 4.58 18.57
C LEU A 45 -123.23 5.51 19.66
N SER A 46 -124.12 6.06 20.49
CA SER A 46 -123.73 6.90 21.62
C SER A 46 -122.89 6.11 22.64
N PHE A 47 -123.29 4.88 22.96
CA PHE A 47 -122.54 3.99 23.85
C PHE A 47 -121.15 3.60 23.29
N LEU A 48 -121.07 3.26 22.00
CA LEU A 48 -119.81 2.93 21.34
C LEU A 48 -118.87 4.14 21.28
N ARG A 49 -119.40 5.34 20.99
CA ARG A 49 -118.63 6.59 21.04
C ARG A 49 -118.10 6.89 22.44
N GLY A 50 -118.93 6.68 23.47
CA GLY A 50 -118.51 6.77 24.87
C GLY A 50 -117.35 5.82 25.17
N ASN A 51 -117.49 4.54 24.83
CA ASN A 51 -116.42 3.54 25.01
C ASN A 51 -115.13 3.89 24.26
N VAL A 52 -115.23 4.38 23.02
CA VAL A 52 -114.05 4.81 22.25
C VAL A 52 -113.39 6.01 22.93
N HIS A 53 -114.18 6.97 23.41
CA HIS A 53 -113.66 8.12 24.14
C HIS A 53 -112.96 7.70 25.43
N ASP A 54 -113.56 6.82 26.23
CA ASP A 54 -112.98 6.31 27.47
C ASP A 54 -111.67 5.56 27.20
N LYS A 55 -111.65 4.67 26.20
CA LYS A 55 -110.43 3.95 25.80
C LYS A 55 -109.34 4.89 25.28
N MET A 56 -109.71 5.96 24.58
CA MET A 56 -108.78 6.98 24.11
C MET A 56 -108.19 7.78 25.29
N CYS A 57 -109.02 8.10 26.29
CA CYS A 57 -108.59 8.73 27.54
C CYS A 57 -107.62 7.82 28.31
N THR A 58 -107.94 6.53 28.48
CA THR A 58 -107.04 5.58 29.17
C THR A 58 -105.71 5.41 28.43
N LEU A 59 -105.74 5.34 27.09
CA LEU A 59 -104.51 5.29 26.28
C LEU A 59 -103.67 6.57 26.45
N GLY A 60 -104.32 7.73 26.46
CA GLY A 60 -103.64 9.01 26.66
C GLY A 60 -102.98 9.12 28.04
N VAL A 61 -103.61 8.57 29.09
CA VAL A 61 -103.00 8.50 30.44
C VAL A 61 -101.79 7.56 30.45
N ALA A 62 -101.92 6.36 29.85
CA ALA A 62 -100.81 5.41 29.75
C ALA A 62 -99.61 5.99 28.98
N GLN A 63 -99.85 6.64 27.84
CA GLN A 63 -98.80 7.31 27.05
C GLN A 63 -98.09 8.42 27.83
N LYS A 64 -98.83 9.20 28.63
CA LYS A 64 -98.22 10.23 29.50
C LYS A 64 -97.33 9.61 30.57
N TYR A 65 -97.78 8.50 31.18
CA TYR A 65 -96.97 7.78 32.17
C TYR A 65 -95.67 7.23 31.56
N ASP A 66 -95.77 6.64 30.37
CA ASP A 66 -94.59 6.15 29.62
C ASP A 66 -93.63 7.29 29.31
N GLN A 67 -94.15 8.43 28.82
CA GLN A 67 -93.34 9.60 28.48
C GLN A 67 -92.61 10.18 29.69
N VAL A 68 -93.27 10.26 30.86
CA VAL A 68 -92.65 10.75 32.10
C VAL A 68 -91.58 9.78 32.58
N THR A 69 -91.87 8.48 32.61
CA THR A 69 -90.94 7.44 33.04
C THR A 69 -89.68 7.41 32.16
N ILE A 70 -89.84 7.46 30.84
CA ILE A 70 -88.72 7.53 29.88
C ILE A 70 -87.92 8.84 30.06
N SER A 71 -88.61 9.95 30.28
CA SER A 71 -87.97 11.26 30.48
C SER A 71 -87.13 11.33 31.75
N GLN A 72 -87.57 10.65 32.82
CA GLN A 72 -86.84 10.56 34.09
C GLN A 72 -85.64 9.62 33.98
N ALA A 73 -85.80 8.46 33.33
CA ALA A 73 -84.72 7.51 33.13
C ALA A 73 -83.60 8.05 32.20
N CYS A 74 -83.96 8.85 31.20
CA CYS A 74 -83.02 9.43 30.23
C CYS A 74 -82.66 10.89 30.54
N TRP A 75 -82.70 11.33 31.80
CA TRP A 75 -82.60 12.75 32.14
C TRP A 75 -81.26 13.40 31.70
N GLU A 76 -80.14 12.67 31.82
CA GLU A 76 -78.81 13.14 31.41
C GLU A 76 -78.59 13.06 29.90
N GLN A 77 -79.28 12.13 29.22
CA GLN A 77 -79.03 11.79 27.82
C GLN A 77 -80.11 12.36 26.90
N LYS A 78 -80.00 13.66 26.61
CA LYS A 78 -80.97 14.43 25.81
C LYS A 78 -81.29 13.78 24.45
N HIS A 79 -80.30 13.23 23.76
CA HIS A 79 -80.51 12.56 22.46
C HIS A 79 -81.33 11.27 22.60
N LEU A 80 -81.01 10.44 23.61
CA LEU A 80 -81.71 9.18 23.87
C LEU A 80 -83.18 9.44 24.29
N LYS A 81 -83.39 10.47 25.12
CA LYS A 81 -84.72 10.95 25.50
C LYS A 81 -85.57 11.31 24.28
N MET A 82 -85.02 12.05 23.31
CA MET A 82 -85.75 12.43 22.10
C MET A 82 -86.09 11.23 21.21
N HIS A 83 -85.16 10.29 21.08
CA HIS A 83 -85.35 9.08 20.27
C HIS A 83 -86.43 8.13 20.86
N LEU A 84 -86.57 8.10 22.18
CA LEU A 84 -87.50 7.22 22.89
C LEU A 84 -88.84 7.88 23.23
N ALA A 85 -89.03 9.18 22.97
CA ALA A 85 -90.18 9.98 23.41
C ALA A 85 -91.57 9.48 22.94
N ARG A 86 -91.64 8.61 21.94
CA ARG A 86 -92.88 8.01 21.40
C ARG A 86 -92.98 6.50 21.60
N SER A 87 -92.03 5.90 22.33
CA SER A 87 -92.02 4.46 22.61
C SER A 87 -92.75 4.15 23.92
N THR A 88 -93.27 2.94 24.07
CA THR A 88 -93.67 2.44 25.39
C THR A 88 -92.43 2.18 26.24
N VAL A 89 -92.60 2.05 27.56
CA VAL A 89 -91.48 1.79 28.49
C VAL A 89 -90.76 0.49 28.14
N GLU A 90 -91.47 -0.56 27.73
CA GLU A 90 -90.89 -1.86 27.34
C GLU A 90 -90.04 -1.73 26.06
N ALA A 91 -90.57 -1.07 25.04
CA ALA A 91 -89.84 -0.85 23.79
C ALA A 91 -88.61 0.06 23.99
N ALA A 92 -88.70 1.03 24.90
CA ALA A 92 -87.58 1.87 25.29
C ALA A 92 -86.49 1.07 26.04
N ARG A 93 -86.90 0.19 26.96
CA ARG A 93 -86.00 -0.70 27.69
C ARG A 93 -85.25 -1.65 26.75
N GLU A 94 -85.95 -2.28 25.82
CA GLU A 94 -85.35 -3.20 24.85
C GLU A 94 -84.34 -2.48 23.94
N LYS A 95 -84.71 -1.31 23.39
CA LYS A 95 -83.79 -0.49 22.57
C LYS A 95 -82.54 -0.08 23.34
N LEU A 96 -82.68 0.31 24.61
CA LEU A 96 -81.53 0.67 25.45
C LEU A 96 -80.67 -0.54 25.78
N GLN A 97 -81.27 -1.69 26.07
CA GLN A 97 -80.56 -2.94 26.34
C GLN A 97 -79.74 -3.39 25.11
N ASN A 98 -80.33 -3.33 23.91
CA ASN A 98 -79.63 -3.63 22.66
C ASN A 98 -78.46 -2.67 22.43
N TYR A 99 -78.68 -1.37 22.63
CA TYR A 99 -77.62 -0.37 22.51
C TYR A 99 -76.46 -0.60 23.49
N ILE A 100 -76.76 -0.97 24.74
CA ILE A 100 -75.74 -1.30 25.74
C ILE A 100 -74.97 -2.56 25.31
N PHE A 101 -75.68 -3.59 24.83
CA PHE A 101 -75.07 -4.83 24.37
C PHE A 101 -74.14 -4.59 23.16
N ASP A 102 -74.58 -3.82 22.18
CA ASP A 102 -73.77 -3.44 21.02
C ASP A 102 -72.51 -2.69 21.45
N ARG A 103 -72.64 -1.73 22.37
CA ARG A 103 -71.48 -1.02 22.92
C ARG A 103 -70.54 -1.93 23.71
N MET A 104 -71.08 -2.87 24.48
CA MET A 104 -70.28 -3.84 25.23
C MET A 104 -69.53 -4.79 24.29
N ASN A 105 -70.17 -5.23 23.20
CA ASN A 105 -69.52 -6.04 22.18
C ASN A 105 -68.37 -5.28 21.50
N VAL A 106 -68.59 -4.02 21.11
CA VAL A 106 -67.52 -3.19 20.55
C VAL A 106 -66.38 -3.03 21.56
N HIS A 107 -66.69 -2.79 22.83
CA HIS A 107 -65.67 -2.70 23.88
C HIS A 107 -64.87 -4.00 24.03
N ASN A 108 -65.54 -5.15 24.04
CA ASN A 108 -64.89 -6.46 24.15
C ASN A 108 -63.95 -6.75 22.97
N VAL A 109 -64.36 -6.40 21.75
CA VAL A 109 -63.52 -6.51 20.54
C VAL A 109 -62.27 -5.63 20.68
N LEU A 110 -62.44 -4.36 21.06
CA LEU A 110 -61.31 -3.45 21.25
C LEU A 110 -60.36 -3.92 22.35
N LEU A 111 -60.89 -4.46 23.46
CA LEU A 111 -60.09 -5.01 24.54
C LEU A 111 -59.26 -6.22 24.07
N TYR A 112 -59.84 -7.10 23.26
CA TYR A 112 -59.12 -8.22 22.65
C TYR A 112 -57.99 -7.73 21.73
N GLU A 113 -58.25 -6.73 20.88
CA GLU A 113 -57.24 -6.17 20.00
C GLU A 113 -56.08 -5.52 20.76
N VAL A 114 -56.38 -4.78 21.84
CA VAL A 114 -55.35 -4.19 22.71
C VAL A 114 -54.48 -5.27 23.33
N LYS A 115 -55.08 -6.35 23.86
CA LYS A 115 -54.31 -7.48 24.41
C LYS A 115 -53.45 -8.16 23.35
N ARG A 116 -53.99 -8.38 22.15
CA ARG A 116 -53.25 -8.97 21.02
C ARG A 116 -52.05 -8.10 20.62
N ARG A 117 -52.25 -6.79 20.50
CA ARG A 117 -51.18 -5.83 20.19
C ARG A 117 -50.15 -5.74 21.31
N GLY A 118 -50.59 -5.78 22.57
CA GLY A 118 -49.72 -5.82 23.75
C GLY A 118 -48.78 -7.02 23.72
N GLY A 119 -49.31 -8.24 23.52
CA GLY A 119 -48.47 -9.44 23.42
C GLY A 119 -47.49 -9.41 22.24
N MET A 120 -47.88 -8.83 21.09
CA MET A 120 -46.97 -8.64 19.96
C MET A 120 -45.83 -7.67 20.31
N LEU A 121 -46.15 -6.57 21.00
CA LEU A 121 -45.18 -5.57 21.43
C LEU A 121 -44.20 -6.15 22.45
N GLU A 122 -44.67 -6.91 23.44
CA GLU A 122 -43.83 -7.62 24.40
C GLU A 122 -42.88 -8.61 23.70
N GLY A 123 -43.40 -9.36 22.71
CA GLY A 123 -42.58 -10.26 21.89
C GLY A 123 -41.51 -9.52 21.08
N LEU A 124 -41.83 -8.37 20.50
CA LEU A 124 -40.87 -7.53 19.78
C LEU A 124 -39.83 -6.91 20.72
N GLN A 125 -40.24 -6.44 21.90
CA GLN A 125 -39.33 -5.93 22.93
C GLN A 125 -38.36 -7.01 23.43
N GLY A 126 -38.84 -8.25 23.60
CA GLY A 126 -37.99 -9.39 23.94
C GLY A 126 -36.94 -9.69 22.87
N LYS A 127 -37.34 -9.68 21.59
CA LYS A 127 -36.41 -9.84 20.47
C LYS A 127 -35.38 -8.71 20.39
N LEU A 128 -35.82 -7.47 20.59
CA LEU A 128 -34.92 -6.31 20.58
C LEU A 128 -33.89 -6.39 21.70
N ARG A 129 -34.31 -6.76 22.92
CA ARG A 129 -33.39 -6.95 24.05
C ARG A 129 -32.38 -8.06 23.76
N HIS A 130 -32.81 -9.19 23.21
CA HIS A 130 -31.91 -10.26 22.80
C HIS A 130 -30.90 -9.81 21.73
N LEU A 131 -31.32 -9.02 20.75
CA LEU A 131 -30.41 -8.48 19.73
C LEU A 131 -29.42 -7.49 20.33
N ALA A 132 -29.86 -6.61 21.22
CA ALA A 132 -28.98 -5.67 21.93
C ALA A 132 -27.95 -6.39 22.82
N ASP A 133 -28.35 -7.47 23.51
CA ASP A 133 -27.44 -8.29 24.31
C ASP A 133 -26.41 -9.03 23.43
N MET A 134 -26.79 -9.42 22.20
CA MET A 134 -25.87 -10.01 21.22
C MET A 134 -24.88 -8.99 20.66
N GLU A 135 -25.28 -7.74 20.48
CA GLU A 135 -24.44 -6.64 19.99
C GLU A 135 -23.38 -6.21 21.03
N GLY A 136 -23.71 -6.26 22.32
CA GLY A 136 -22.75 -6.04 23.41
C GLY A 136 -21.73 -7.17 23.63
N ALA A 137 -21.94 -8.34 23.02
CA ALA A 137 -21.13 -9.54 23.22
C ALA A 137 -20.11 -9.80 22.11
N ASP A 138 -19.55 -8.75 21.49
CA ASP A 138 -18.44 -8.89 20.52
C ASP A 138 -17.09 -9.20 21.19
N ARG A 139 -17.10 -10.21 22.06
CA ARG A 139 -15.92 -10.77 22.71
C ARG A 139 -14.93 -11.31 21.66
N LYS A 140 -15.45 -11.78 20.52
CA LYS A 140 -14.64 -12.24 19.38
C LYS A 140 -13.89 -11.08 18.72
N GLY A 141 -14.55 -9.95 18.45
CA GLY A 141 -13.91 -8.75 17.93
C GLY A 141 -12.89 -8.17 18.91
N GLN A 142 -13.16 -8.17 20.22
CA GLN A 142 -12.17 -7.76 21.22
C GLN A 142 -10.94 -8.67 21.25
N ILE A 143 -11.11 -9.99 21.18
CA ILE A 143 -10.00 -10.94 21.09
C ILE A 143 -9.22 -10.72 19.78
N GLN A 144 -9.90 -10.50 18.66
CA GLN A 144 -9.26 -10.19 17.39
C GLN A 144 -8.46 -8.89 17.45
N LEU A 145 -8.99 -7.81 18.05
CA LEU A 145 -8.27 -6.56 18.25
C LEU A 145 -7.03 -6.74 19.13
N GLN A 146 -7.10 -7.59 20.16
CA GLN A 146 -5.94 -7.91 20.98
C GLN A 146 -4.88 -8.70 20.20
N VAL A 147 -5.31 -9.65 19.35
CA VAL A 147 -4.41 -10.40 18.46
C VAL A 147 -3.75 -9.47 17.45
N ILE A 148 -4.51 -8.56 16.84
CA ILE A 148 -3.98 -7.55 15.90
C ILE A 148 -2.91 -6.71 16.58
N ARG A 149 -3.20 -6.13 17.76
CA ARG A 149 -2.20 -5.35 18.53
C ARG A 149 -0.95 -6.15 18.86
N GLN A 150 -1.10 -7.44 19.19
CA GLN A 150 0.05 -8.31 19.47
C GLN A 150 0.89 -8.56 18.22
N LEU A 151 0.25 -8.78 17.07
CA LEU A 151 0.92 -8.96 15.78
C LEU A 151 1.63 -7.69 15.34
N GLU A 152 1.00 -6.52 15.45
CA GLU A 152 1.60 -5.22 15.17
C GLU A 152 2.88 -5.00 16.01
N ASN A 153 2.80 -5.22 17.33
CA ASN A 153 3.96 -5.14 18.22
C ASN A 153 5.07 -6.11 17.85
N ASN A 154 4.72 -7.33 17.43
CA ASN A 154 5.69 -8.34 17.00
C ASN A 154 6.37 -7.96 15.68
N ILE A 155 5.62 -7.40 14.72
CA ILE A 155 6.12 -6.89 13.45
C ILE A 155 7.09 -5.74 13.70
N GLU A 156 6.72 -4.77 14.54
CA GLU A 156 7.58 -3.63 14.84
C GLU A 156 8.89 -4.07 15.52
N LYS A 157 8.81 -5.00 16.48
CA LYS A 157 10.01 -5.61 17.09
C LYS A 157 10.89 -6.32 16.05
N MET A 158 10.29 -7.02 15.09
CA MET A 158 11.05 -7.69 14.03
C MET A 158 11.72 -6.68 13.10
N LEU A 159 11.02 -5.61 12.70
CA LEU A 159 11.59 -4.54 11.88
C LEU A 159 12.77 -3.86 12.58
N MET A 160 12.68 -3.61 13.89
CA MET A 160 13.81 -3.08 14.66
C MET A 160 14.99 -4.04 14.71
N LYS A 161 14.74 -5.36 14.84
CA LYS A 161 15.79 -6.38 14.76
C LYS A 161 16.46 -6.42 13.39
N ILE A 162 15.69 -6.36 12.31
CA ILE A 162 16.20 -6.31 10.94
C ILE A 162 17.09 -5.08 10.74
N ARG A 163 16.59 -3.88 11.07
CA ARG A 163 17.38 -2.63 10.97
C ARG A 163 18.67 -2.68 11.78
N THR A 164 18.63 -3.30 12.96
CA THR A 164 19.83 -3.47 13.80
C THR A 164 20.79 -4.48 13.17
N GLY A 165 20.27 -5.59 12.65
CA GLY A 165 21.02 -6.59 11.91
C GLY A 165 21.69 -6.03 10.66
N GLU A 166 21.00 -5.19 9.89
CA GLU A 166 21.54 -4.49 8.71
C GLU A 166 22.69 -3.56 9.09
N LYS A 167 22.55 -2.79 10.18
CA LYS A 167 23.63 -1.93 10.69
C LYS A 167 24.86 -2.74 11.10
N ILE A 168 24.65 -3.85 11.80
CA ILE A 168 25.72 -4.77 12.21
C ILE A 168 26.39 -5.40 10.98
N TYR A 169 25.61 -5.85 10.01
CA TYR A 169 26.10 -6.41 8.76
C TYR A 169 26.96 -5.41 7.98
N TYR A 170 26.50 -4.16 7.85
CA TYR A 170 27.27 -3.11 7.20
C TYR A 170 28.58 -2.79 7.94
N LEU A 171 28.56 -2.83 9.28
CA LEU A 171 29.77 -2.68 10.08
C LEU A 171 30.76 -3.82 9.82
N TYR A 172 30.29 -5.06 9.76
CA TYR A 172 31.13 -6.22 9.43
C TYR A 172 31.72 -6.11 8.02
N LEU A 173 30.93 -5.69 7.02
CA LEU A 173 31.45 -5.45 5.67
C LEU A 173 32.59 -4.42 5.67
N LYS A 174 32.39 -3.27 6.33
CA LYS A 174 33.45 -2.26 6.46
C LYS A 174 34.70 -2.79 7.15
N MET A 175 34.52 -3.60 8.20
CA MET A 175 35.65 -4.18 8.93
C MET A 175 36.42 -5.18 8.06
N VAL A 176 35.72 -5.96 7.25
CA VAL A 176 36.35 -6.86 6.27
C VAL A 176 37.13 -6.07 5.22
N ASP A 177 36.57 -4.99 4.69
CA ASP A 177 37.26 -4.15 3.70
C ASP A 177 38.52 -3.51 4.31
N PHE A 178 38.44 -2.98 5.53
CA PHE A 178 39.61 -2.48 6.26
C PHE A 178 40.68 -3.57 6.48
N LEU A 179 40.27 -4.78 6.87
CA LEU A 179 41.19 -5.89 7.06
C LEU A 179 41.84 -6.34 5.74
N LYS A 180 41.13 -6.26 4.61
CA LYS A 180 41.71 -6.53 3.29
C LYS A 180 42.76 -5.48 2.93
N ASP A 181 42.49 -4.21 3.23
CA ASP A 181 43.44 -3.11 2.99
C ASP A 181 44.71 -3.27 3.84
N GLU A 182 44.58 -3.62 5.12
CA GLU A 182 45.70 -3.97 6.01
C GLU A 182 46.48 -5.18 5.48
N LEU A 183 45.77 -6.25 5.10
CA LEU A 183 46.39 -7.46 4.55
C LEU A 183 47.16 -7.17 3.25
N ALA A 184 46.69 -6.23 2.43
CA ALA A 184 47.39 -5.81 1.22
C ALA A 184 48.67 -5.01 1.52
N GLN A 185 48.76 -4.31 2.65
CA GLN A 185 49.93 -3.52 3.04
C GLN A 185 51.04 -4.35 3.70
N LEU A 186 50.69 -5.42 4.40
CA LEU A 186 51.62 -6.31 5.10
C LEU A 186 52.76 -6.85 4.20
N PRO A 187 52.51 -7.34 2.97
CA PRO A 187 53.57 -7.77 2.05
C PRO A 187 54.55 -6.65 1.71
N LEU A 188 54.08 -5.42 1.45
CA LEU A 188 54.97 -4.30 1.15
C LEU A 188 55.88 -3.98 2.34
N GLN A 189 55.35 -4.01 3.56
CA GLN A 189 56.16 -3.80 4.76
C GLN A 189 57.20 -4.92 4.93
N LEU A 190 56.82 -6.16 4.62
CA LEU A 190 57.72 -7.30 4.66
C LEU A 190 58.84 -7.19 3.62
N ASP A 191 58.53 -6.75 2.40
CA ASP A 191 59.51 -6.53 1.34
C ASP A 191 60.54 -5.47 1.73
N VAL A 192 60.10 -4.38 2.37
CA VAL A 192 61.01 -3.34 2.91
C VAL A 192 61.94 -3.91 3.98
N LEU A 193 61.38 -4.69 4.92
CA LEU A 193 62.16 -5.36 5.97
C LEU A 193 63.16 -6.36 5.38
N GLN A 194 62.75 -7.14 4.38
CA GLN A 194 63.60 -8.11 3.71
C GLN A 194 64.74 -7.43 2.96
N HIS A 195 64.47 -6.33 2.26
CA HIS A 195 65.49 -5.54 1.59
C HIS A 195 66.50 -4.94 2.58
N MET A 196 66.05 -4.42 3.73
CA MET A 196 66.97 -3.95 4.78
C MET A 196 67.89 -5.07 5.30
N VAL A 197 67.35 -6.29 5.47
CA VAL A 197 68.16 -7.44 5.89
C VAL A 197 69.22 -7.77 4.84
N GLU A 198 68.88 -7.74 3.55
CA GLU A 198 69.84 -7.96 2.46
C GLU A 198 70.96 -6.93 2.48
N VAL A 199 70.62 -5.65 2.62
CA VAL A 199 71.61 -4.56 2.74
C VAL A 199 72.54 -4.80 3.93
N TYR A 200 72.00 -5.06 5.12
CA TYR A 200 72.81 -5.34 6.30
C TYR A 200 73.69 -6.59 6.16
N GLN A 201 73.23 -7.63 5.44
CA GLN A 201 74.06 -8.79 5.15
C GLN A 201 75.25 -8.46 4.24
N VAL A 202 75.05 -7.60 3.24
CA VAL A 202 76.13 -7.14 2.36
C VAL A 202 77.13 -6.29 3.14
N GLU A 203 76.66 -5.33 3.95
CA GLU A 203 77.51 -4.51 4.82
C GLU A 203 78.33 -5.36 5.79
N LEU A 204 77.70 -6.34 6.44
CA LEU A 204 78.37 -7.25 7.37
C LEU A 204 79.46 -8.08 6.67
N LYS A 205 79.19 -8.58 5.45
CA LYS A 205 80.21 -9.28 4.65
C LYS A 205 81.37 -8.34 4.29
N GLY A 206 81.09 -7.09 3.92
CA GLY A 206 82.11 -6.07 3.66
C GLY A 206 82.98 -5.80 4.88
N MET A 207 82.38 -5.61 6.06
CA MET A 207 83.11 -5.41 7.31
C MET A 207 83.97 -6.63 7.69
N ARG A 208 83.48 -7.85 7.46
CA ARG A 208 84.27 -9.07 7.69
C ARG A 208 85.48 -9.15 6.77
N LEU A 209 85.33 -8.81 5.49
CA LEU A 209 86.45 -8.79 4.55
C LEU A 209 87.50 -7.76 4.98
N MET A 210 87.07 -6.54 5.32
CA MET A 210 87.96 -5.51 5.86
C MET A 210 88.70 -5.96 7.12
N ALA A 211 88.03 -6.71 8.01
CA ALA A 211 88.67 -7.26 9.20
C ALA A 211 89.73 -8.32 8.85
N VAL A 212 89.46 -9.20 7.87
CA VAL A 212 90.43 -10.18 7.37
C VAL A 212 91.63 -9.47 6.76
N ASP A 213 91.41 -8.52 5.84
CA ASP A 213 92.48 -7.74 5.20
C ASP A 213 93.33 -7.00 6.24
N ALA A 214 92.70 -6.40 7.26
CA ALA A 214 93.41 -5.75 8.36
C ALA A 214 94.26 -6.75 9.16
N THR A 215 93.73 -7.94 9.47
CA THR A 215 94.52 -8.97 10.16
C THR A 215 95.70 -9.45 9.32
N GLU A 216 95.49 -9.73 8.03
CA GLU A 216 96.56 -10.14 7.11
C GLU A 216 97.64 -9.06 6.97
N ALA A 217 97.24 -7.79 6.83
CA ALA A 217 98.19 -6.67 6.79
C ALA A 217 98.99 -6.55 8.09
N THR A 218 98.36 -6.77 9.26
CA THR A 218 99.09 -6.76 10.54
C THR A 218 100.04 -7.95 10.69
N GLU A 219 99.67 -9.14 10.24
CA GLU A 219 100.54 -10.32 10.27
C GLU A 219 101.70 -10.19 9.28
N ALA A 220 101.45 -9.67 8.08
CA ALA A 220 102.51 -9.34 7.11
C ALA A 220 103.50 -8.32 7.68
N ALA A 221 103.00 -7.24 8.30
CA ALA A 221 103.85 -6.24 8.95
C ALA A 221 104.68 -6.83 10.11
N LYS A 222 104.11 -7.73 10.91
CA LYS A 222 104.86 -8.47 11.95
C LYS A 222 105.93 -9.36 11.34
N MET A 223 105.61 -10.09 10.27
CA MET A 223 106.56 -10.97 9.59
C MET A 223 107.73 -10.17 9.01
N ASP A 224 107.45 -9.06 8.32
CA ASP A 224 108.47 -8.14 7.79
C ASP A 224 109.34 -7.54 8.90
N MET A 225 108.74 -7.14 10.02
CA MET A 225 109.48 -6.66 11.19
C MET A 225 110.43 -7.73 11.73
N THR A 226 109.97 -8.98 11.88
CA THR A 226 110.82 -10.09 12.35
C THR A 226 111.92 -10.43 11.35
N ASN A 227 111.63 -10.43 10.05
CA ASN A 227 112.62 -10.67 9.00
C ASN A 227 113.71 -9.59 9.04
N MET A 228 113.32 -8.31 9.06
CA MET A 228 114.24 -7.18 9.16
C MET A 228 115.08 -7.24 10.44
N GLU A 229 114.50 -7.64 11.56
CA GLU A 229 115.24 -7.85 12.82
C GLU A 229 116.29 -8.97 12.67
N THR A 230 115.93 -10.11 12.05
CA THR A 230 116.87 -11.20 11.83
C THR A 230 118.00 -10.83 10.87
N GLU A 231 117.70 -10.11 9.79
CA GLU A 231 118.68 -9.58 8.84
C GLU A 231 119.63 -8.60 9.54
N PHE A 232 119.09 -7.69 10.35
CA PHE A 232 119.89 -6.76 11.14
C PHE A 232 120.82 -7.47 12.13
N ILE A 233 120.33 -8.50 12.83
CA ILE A 233 121.14 -9.32 13.73
C ILE A 233 122.23 -10.07 12.95
N ALA A 234 121.91 -10.65 11.80
CA ALA A 234 122.88 -11.36 10.95
C ALA A 234 123.96 -10.40 10.43
N GLU A 235 123.58 -9.21 9.98
CA GLU A 235 124.48 -8.16 9.52
C GLU A 235 125.40 -7.68 10.67
N ARG A 236 124.83 -7.43 11.85
CA ARG A 236 125.59 -7.07 13.05
C ARG A 236 126.60 -8.16 13.41
N ARG A 237 126.21 -9.44 13.40
CA ARG A 237 127.11 -10.58 13.64
C ARG A 237 128.21 -10.66 12.59
N PHE A 238 127.89 -10.44 11.32
CA PHE A 238 128.88 -10.41 10.24
C PHE A 238 129.91 -9.29 10.42
N ARG A 239 129.47 -8.07 10.76
CA ARG A 239 130.35 -6.94 11.09
C ARG A 239 131.22 -7.24 12.30
N GLU A 240 130.65 -7.77 13.38
CA GLU A 240 131.38 -8.11 14.60
C GLU A 240 132.43 -9.21 14.34
N ASN A 241 132.09 -10.25 13.58
CA ASN A 241 133.04 -11.29 13.16
C ASN A 241 134.17 -10.71 12.30
N SER A 242 133.86 -9.80 11.38
CA SER A 242 134.85 -9.12 10.54
C SER A 242 135.79 -8.25 11.37
N LEU A 243 135.25 -7.48 12.32
CA LEU A 243 136.03 -6.67 13.26
C LEU A 243 136.89 -7.55 14.17
N ASN A 244 136.36 -8.67 14.65
CA ASN A 244 137.11 -9.62 15.47
C ASN A 244 138.24 -10.28 14.67
N PHE A 245 138.01 -10.59 13.39
CA PHE A 245 139.06 -11.07 12.47
C PHE A 245 140.17 -10.02 12.29
N GLN A 246 139.82 -8.76 12.04
CA GLN A 246 140.79 -7.65 11.97
C GLN A 246 141.52 -7.46 13.30
N LYS A 247 140.83 -7.51 14.44
CA LYS A 247 141.43 -7.42 15.78
C LYS A 247 142.41 -8.56 16.02
N LYS A 248 142.06 -9.80 15.69
CA LYS A 248 142.98 -10.95 15.76
C LYS A 248 144.21 -10.77 14.87
N GLN A 249 144.06 -10.17 13.68
CA GLN A 249 145.23 -9.81 12.86
C GLN A 249 146.10 -8.75 13.54
N ILE A 250 145.51 -7.71 14.12
CA ILE A 250 146.23 -6.68 14.88
C ILE A 250 146.92 -7.29 16.10
N ASP A 251 146.25 -8.17 16.85
CA ASP A 251 146.83 -8.84 18.01
C ASP A 251 147.98 -9.77 17.59
N ARG A 252 147.87 -10.48 16.45
CA ARG A 252 149.00 -11.22 15.85
C ARG A 252 150.16 -10.30 15.49
N ILE A 253 149.88 -9.12 14.94
CA ILE A 253 150.89 -8.09 14.65
C ILE A 253 151.51 -7.61 15.96
N ARG A 254 150.73 -7.33 17.00
CA ARG A 254 151.23 -6.89 18.31
C ARG A 254 152.05 -7.95 19.04
N VAL A 255 151.67 -9.23 18.96
CA VAL A 255 152.47 -10.35 19.50
C VAL A 255 153.75 -10.52 18.69
N LYS A 256 153.70 -10.42 17.35
CA LYS A 256 154.90 -10.37 16.52
C LYS A 256 155.78 -9.18 16.88
N ASP A 257 155.22 -7.99 17.06
CA ASP A 257 155.94 -6.76 17.41
C ASP A 257 156.47 -6.80 18.86
N ALA A 258 155.79 -7.46 19.79
CA ALA A 258 156.28 -7.71 21.16
C ALA A 258 157.38 -8.80 21.20
N SER A 259 157.26 -9.84 20.35
CA SER A 259 158.30 -10.85 20.13
C SER A 259 159.50 -10.29 19.37
N GLU A 260 159.28 -9.27 18.52
CA GLU A 260 160.33 -8.49 17.87
C GLU A 260 160.93 -7.46 18.83
N ARG A 261 160.18 -6.84 19.75
CA ARG A 261 160.75 -5.96 20.79
C ARG A 261 161.70 -6.72 21.73
N HIS A 262 161.47 -8.02 21.96
CA HIS A 262 162.43 -8.89 22.66
C HIS A 262 163.63 -9.29 21.79
N ARG A 263 163.52 -9.28 20.46
CA ARG A 263 164.63 -9.53 19.53
C ARG A 263 165.38 -8.27 19.07
N ARG A 264 164.81 -7.07 19.24
CA ARG A 264 165.36 -5.77 18.78
C ARG A 264 166.33 -5.10 19.75
N VAL A 265 166.54 -5.65 20.95
CA VAL A 265 167.62 -5.19 21.87
C VAL A 265 168.96 -5.86 21.57
N GLN A 266 168.99 -6.93 20.76
CA GLN A 266 170.18 -7.75 20.55
C GLN A 266 170.44 -8.07 19.07
N ALA A 267 170.50 -7.04 18.23
CA ALA A 267 171.30 -7.02 16.98
C ALA A 267 171.13 -5.67 16.27
N ARG A 268 171.91 -4.68 16.70
CA ARG A 268 172.37 -3.64 15.78
C ARG A 268 173.57 -4.22 15.02
N ARG A 269 173.46 -4.38 13.70
CA ARG A 269 174.45 -3.97 12.68
C ARG A 269 174.17 -4.58 11.29
N GLU A 270 174.30 -3.71 10.29
CA GLU A 270 174.75 -3.95 8.89
C GLU A 270 173.68 -4.42 7.86
N LEU A 271 173.32 -3.57 6.88
CA LEU A 271 173.77 -3.55 5.45
C LEU A 271 173.04 -4.64 4.61
N ASN A 272 172.56 -4.50 3.37
CA ASN A 272 172.61 -3.51 2.29
C ASN A 272 171.67 -4.03 1.15
N VAL A 273 171.16 -3.14 0.26
CA VAL A 273 170.66 -3.34 -1.15
C VAL A 273 169.47 -4.32 -1.40
N ASP A 274 168.50 -4.16 -2.32
CA ASP A 274 168.42 -3.50 -3.64
C ASP A 274 166.94 -3.23 -4.07
N PHE A 275 166.75 -2.27 -4.98
CA PHE A 275 165.53 -1.98 -5.81
C PHE A 275 165.38 -3.05 -6.94
N PRO A 276 164.35 -3.15 -7.85
CA PRO A 276 163.35 -2.16 -8.27
C PRO A 276 161.92 -2.66 -8.69
N VAL A 277 160.99 -1.70 -8.80
CA VAL A 277 159.93 -1.43 -9.82
C VAL A 277 159.44 -2.56 -10.78
N LEU A 278 158.11 -2.71 -10.93
CA LEU A 278 157.48 -2.87 -12.26
C LEU A 278 156.02 -2.37 -12.32
N MET A 279 155.81 -1.45 -13.28
CA MET A 279 154.53 -0.98 -13.84
C MET A 279 153.89 -2.04 -14.75
N SER A 280 152.56 -1.95 -14.93
CA SER A 280 151.78 -2.26 -16.14
C SER A 280 150.57 -3.15 -15.84
N ARG A 281 149.47 -3.15 -16.59
CA ARG A 281 148.86 -2.26 -17.59
C ARG A 281 147.64 -3.04 -18.07
N GLU A 282 146.55 -2.32 -18.28
CA GLU A 282 145.46 -2.56 -19.24
C GLU A 282 145.20 -3.96 -19.84
N SER A 283 143.94 -4.35 -19.64
CA SER A 283 142.97 -4.69 -20.69
C SER A 283 142.76 -6.13 -21.15
N LEU A 284 141.45 -6.38 -21.28
CA LEU A 284 140.74 -7.09 -22.35
C LEU A 284 140.75 -8.63 -22.39
N LYS A 285 139.50 -9.10 -22.27
CA LYS A 285 138.84 -10.20 -23.00
C LYS A 285 139.17 -11.64 -22.58
N GLY A 286 138.14 -12.28 -22.06
CA GLY A 286 137.89 -13.71 -22.19
C GLY A 286 136.40 -13.94 -22.38
N ALA A 287 135.97 -14.11 -23.63
CA ALA A 287 134.63 -14.54 -24.00
C ALA A 287 134.58 -16.07 -24.04
N LYS A 288 133.56 -16.68 -23.41
CA LYS A 288 132.61 -17.61 -24.05
C LYS A 288 131.71 -18.34 -23.03
N LEU A 289 130.43 -18.36 -23.40
CA LEU A 289 129.35 -19.29 -23.03
C LEU A 289 128.99 -19.45 -21.56
N GLU A 290 127.96 -18.71 -21.14
CA GLU A 290 126.82 -19.20 -20.37
C GLU A 290 125.68 -18.20 -20.58
N ALA A 291 124.41 -18.63 -20.60
CA ALA A 291 123.26 -17.78 -20.90
C ALA A 291 123.31 -16.48 -20.07
N SER A 292 123.28 -15.33 -20.74
CA SER A 292 123.44 -13.99 -20.16
C SER A 292 122.58 -13.84 -18.90
N LYS A 293 123.14 -13.42 -17.76
CA LYS A 293 122.38 -13.15 -16.52
C LYS A 293 121.11 -12.32 -16.76
N ALA A 294 121.19 -11.37 -17.68
CA ALA A 294 120.05 -10.54 -18.10
C ALA A 294 118.91 -11.35 -18.75
N GLN A 295 119.20 -12.46 -19.41
CA GLN A 295 118.20 -13.34 -20.02
C GLN A 295 117.49 -14.22 -18.97
N ILE A 296 118.20 -14.64 -17.92
CA ILE A 296 117.61 -15.40 -16.80
C ILE A 296 116.70 -14.49 -15.96
N GLU A 297 117.15 -13.26 -15.65
CA GLU A 297 116.35 -12.26 -14.94
C GLU A 297 115.09 -11.87 -15.72
N HIS A 298 115.22 -11.65 -17.03
CA HIS A 298 114.08 -11.38 -17.90
C HIS A 298 113.10 -12.55 -17.94
N GLN A 299 113.58 -13.80 -18.00
CA GLN A 299 112.72 -14.99 -17.99
C GLN A 299 111.98 -15.15 -16.66
N ALA A 300 112.63 -14.89 -15.52
CA ALA A 300 111.99 -14.92 -14.21
C ALA A 300 110.90 -13.84 -14.06
N GLN A 301 111.16 -12.63 -14.58
CA GLN A 301 110.18 -11.55 -14.58
C GLN A 301 108.95 -11.89 -15.44
N VAL A 302 109.16 -12.45 -16.63
CA VAL A 302 108.05 -12.90 -17.51
C VAL A 302 107.21 -13.99 -16.83
N MET A 303 107.84 -14.97 -16.16
CA MET A 303 107.08 -16.00 -15.43
C MET A 303 106.27 -15.41 -14.26
N SER A 304 106.84 -14.45 -13.52
CA SER A 304 106.14 -13.75 -12.43
C SER A 304 104.92 -12.98 -12.92
N GLU A 305 105.05 -12.24 -14.03
CA GLU A 305 103.92 -11.52 -14.63
C GLU A 305 102.85 -12.48 -15.16
N VAL A 306 103.26 -13.60 -15.76
CA VAL A 306 102.33 -14.63 -16.24
C VAL A 306 101.59 -15.32 -15.07
N ASP A 307 102.26 -15.57 -13.94
CA ASP A 307 101.60 -16.09 -12.73
C ASP A 307 100.65 -15.07 -12.08
N LYS A 308 100.98 -13.77 -12.10
CA LYS A 308 100.04 -12.70 -11.68
C LYS A 308 98.78 -12.72 -12.53
N ILE A 309 98.92 -12.86 -13.86
CA ILE A 309 97.78 -12.96 -14.78
C ILE A 309 96.97 -14.23 -14.49
N LYS A 310 97.64 -15.37 -14.27
CA LYS A 310 97.00 -16.64 -13.90
C LYS A 310 96.15 -16.49 -12.63
N CYS A 311 96.69 -15.84 -11.59
CA CYS A 311 95.98 -15.57 -10.35
C CYS A 311 94.81 -14.60 -10.54
N ALA A 312 94.99 -13.52 -11.32
CA ALA A 312 93.94 -12.54 -11.59
C ALA A 312 92.76 -13.13 -12.36
N VAL A 313 93.05 -14.04 -13.30
CA VAL A 313 92.05 -14.74 -14.14
C VAL A 313 91.54 -16.03 -13.45
N GLN A 314 92.09 -16.37 -12.28
CA GLN A 314 91.77 -17.52 -11.43
C GLN A 314 91.82 -18.87 -12.16
N CYS A 315 92.73 -19.06 -13.10
CA CYS A 315 92.86 -20.31 -13.86
C CYS A 315 93.97 -21.21 -13.31
N SER A 316 93.82 -22.53 -13.48
CA SER A 316 94.76 -23.51 -12.92
C SER A 316 95.99 -23.71 -13.81
N HIS A 317 95.84 -23.61 -15.14
CA HIS A 317 96.94 -23.76 -16.10
C HIS A 317 97.10 -22.53 -16.99
N LEU A 318 98.33 -22.30 -17.45
CA LEU A 318 98.70 -21.17 -18.32
C LEU A 318 97.94 -21.18 -19.66
N TRP A 319 97.68 -22.38 -20.19
CA TRP A 319 96.96 -22.59 -21.44
C TRP A 319 95.48 -22.16 -21.35
N ASP A 320 94.93 -22.04 -20.14
CA ASP A 320 93.53 -21.67 -19.92
C ASP A 320 93.30 -20.15 -19.87
N ILE A 321 94.37 -19.35 -19.74
CA ILE A 321 94.30 -17.88 -19.62
C ILE A 321 93.56 -17.28 -20.82
N ALA A 322 93.95 -17.68 -22.04
CA ALA A 322 93.31 -17.23 -23.27
C ALA A 322 91.82 -17.61 -23.33
N GLY A 323 91.47 -18.84 -22.92
CA GLY A 323 90.08 -19.29 -22.90
C GLY A 323 89.20 -18.53 -21.91
N ARG A 324 89.75 -18.18 -20.74
CA ARG A 324 89.03 -17.38 -19.74
C ARG A 324 88.84 -15.93 -20.13
N PHE A 325 89.84 -15.29 -20.75
CA PHE A 325 89.65 -13.96 -21.33
C PHE A 325 88.58 -13.95 -22.42
N LEU A 326 88.55 -14.98 -23.28
CA LEU A 326 87.50 -15.14 -24.29
C LEU A 326 86.11 -15.35 -23.66
N ALA A 327 86.02 -16.14 -22.60
CA ALA A 327 84.77 -16.35 -21.86
C ALA A 327 84.30 -15.07 -21.14
N GLN A 328 85.23 -14.31 -20.55
CA GLN A 328 84.94 -13.02 -19.91
C GLN A 328 84.49 -11.98 -20.93
N GLN A 329 85.14 -11.93 -22.09
CA GLN A 329 84.72 -11.09 -23.22
C GLN A 329 83.31 -11.44 -23.66
N LYS A 330 83.03 -12.73 -23.91
CA LYS A 330 81.70 -13.19 -24.32
C LYS A 330 80.62 -12.93 -23.27
N THR A 331 80.97 -13.04 -21.98
CA THR A 331 80.07 -12.70 -20.87
C THR A 331 79.81 -11.19 -20.84
N GLY A 332 80.84 -10.38 -21.06
CA GLY A 332 80.72 -8.92 -21.18
C GLY A 332 79.84 -8.50 -22.37
N GLU A 333 80.04 -9.12 -23.54
CA GLU A 333 79.20 -8.90 -24.73
C GLU A 333 77.74 -9.28 -24.46
N ASN A 334 77.49 -10.41 -23.78
CA ASN A 334 76.13 -10.83 -23.43
C ASN A 334 75.47 -9.90 -22.41
N LEU A 335 76.21 -9.43 -21.39
CA LEU A 335 75.72 -8.44 -20.44
C LEU A 335 75.43 -7.10 -21.12
N GLN A 336 76.30 -6.67 -22.04
CA GLN A 336 76.07 -5.46 -22.82
C GLN A 336 74.80 -5.58 -23.67
N GLN A 337 74.57 -6.74 -24.28
CA GLN A 337 73.36 -7.01 -25.02
C GLN A 337 72.11 -7.00 -24.11
N GLN A 338 72.18 -7.59 -22.91
CA GLN A 338 71.08 -7.53 -21.94
C GLN A 338 70.80 -6.10 -21.46
N ILE A 339 71.82 -5.27 -21.28
CA ILE A 339 71.64 -3.85 -20.93
C ILE A 339 70.86 -3.15 -22.04
N VAL A 340 71.26 -3.34 -23.30
CA VAL A 340 70.56 -2.74 -24.46
C VAL A 340 69.11 -3.23 -24.56
N GLU A 341 68.86 -4.53 -24.37
CA GLU A 341 67.48 -5.09 -24.37
C GLU A 341 66.63 -4.55 -23.23
N CYS A 342 67.20 -4.36 -22.04
CA CYS A 342 66.51 -3.75 -20.90
C CYS A 342 66.21 -2.27 -21.14
N GLU A 343 67.14 -1.53 -21.73
CA GLU A 343 66.94 -0.12 -22.11
C GLU A 343 65.84 0.02 -23.16
N GLN A 344 65.83 -0.82 -24.20
CA GLN A 344 64.76 -0.85 -25.20
C GLN A 344 63.40 -1.13 -24.58
N LYS A 345 63.30 -2.15 -23.71
CA LYS A 345 62.04 -2.46 -22.99
C LYS A 345 61.59 -1.30 -22.11
N ARG A 346 62.51 -0.59 -21.46
CA ARG A 346 62.20 0.59 -20.66
C ARG A 346 61.62 1.70 -21.54
N GLU A 347 62.21 1.96 -22.69
CA GLU A 347 61.71 2.97 -23.65
C GLU A 347 60.34 2.59 -24.20
N GLU A 348 60.11 1.32 -24.56
CA GLU A 348 58.80 0.82 -25.01
C GLU A 348 57.71 0.97 -23.93
N LEU A 349 58.04 0.65 -22.67
CA LEU A 349 57.13 0.79 -21.55
C LEU A 349 56.85 2.27 -21.23
N GLU A 350 57.85 3.13 -21.32
CA GLU A 350 57.67 4.57 -21.14
C GLU A 350 56.79 5.18 -22.24
N ALA A 351 56.95 4.73 -23.49
CA ALA A 351 56.09 5.13 -24.60
C ALA A 351 54.64 4.67 -24.37
N LYS A 352 54.41 3.41 -23.98
CA LYS A 352 53.07 2.91 -23.64
C LYS A 352 52.45 3.64 -22.46
N LEU A 353 53.24 4.00 -21.46
CA LEU A 353 52.75 4.75 -20.31
C LEU A 353 52.27 6.14 -20.75
N LYS A 354 53.03 6.84 -21.59
CA LYS A 354 52.62 8.13 -22.18
C LYS A 354 51.36 8.00 -23.05
N GLU A 355 51.24 6.94 -23.84
CA GLU A 355 50.04 6.64 -24.64
C GLU A 355 48.81 6.42 -23.76
N LEU A 356 48.93 5.60 -22.71
CA LEU A 356 47.85 5.35 -21.75
C LEU A 356 47.49 6.60 -20.92
N GLU A 357 48.46 7.44 -20.58
CA GLU A 357 48.21 8.73 -19.93
C GLU A 357 47.45 9.69 -20.83
N LEU A 358 47.77 9.70 -22.14
CA LEU A 358 47.02 10.46 -23.15
C LEU A 358 45.59 9.93 -23.29
N GLU A 359 45.41 8.61 -23.44
CA GLU A 359 44.08 7.98 -23.54
C GLU A 359 43.25 8.26 -22.26
N ARG A 360 43.87 8.19 -21.08
CA ARG A 360 43.22 8.56 -19.82
C ARG A 360 42.85 10.04 -19.79
N ALA A 361 43.69 10.93 -20.30
CA ALA A 361 43.39 12.36 -20.38
C ALA A 361 42.25 12.63 -21.38
N GLU A 362 42.23 11.93 -22.51
CA GLU A 362 41.12 11.96 -23.47
C GLU A 362 39.83 11.48 -22.81
N LEU A 363 39.82 10.34 -22.12
CA LEU A 363 38.64 9.84 -21.40
C LEU A 363 38.19 10.77 -20.25
N LYS A 364 39.14 11.45 -19.59
CA LYS A 364 38.85 12.34 -18.45
C LYS A 364 38.35 13.72 -18.89
N PHE A 365 38.85 14.24 -20.01
CA PHE A 365 38.60 15.63 -20.43
C PHE A 365 37.81 15.76 -21.73
N HIS A 366 37.70 14.71 -22.55
CA HIS A 366 36.73 14.67 -23.64
C HIS A 366 35.39 14.21 -23.08
N GLN A 367 34.34 14.99 -23.35
CA GLN A 367 32.97 14.56 -23.09
C GLN A 367 32.74 13.24 -23.81
N THR A 368 32.30 12.23 -23.06
CA THR A 368 31.87 10.90 -23.51
C THR A 368 31.37 10.92 -24.96
N PRO A 369 31.85 10.02 -25.84
CA PRO A 369 31.56 10.07 -27.27
C PRO A 369 30.06 10.17 -27.50
N SER A 370 29.68 10.99 -28.48
CA SER A 370 28.31 11.31 -28.86
C SER A 370 27.34 10.12 -28.86
N SER A 371 27.81 8.89 -29.11
CA SER A 371 27.01 7.66 -29.06
C SER A 371 26.48 7.33 -27.67
N VAL A 372 27.26 7.53 -26.60
CA VAL A 372 26.83 7.21 -25.23
C VAL A 372 25.82 8.22 -24.73
N ARG A 373 25.98 9.50 -25.10
CA ARG A 373 24.93 10.53 -24.83
C ARG A 373 23.65 10.26 -25.60
N LYS A 374 23.73 9.91 -26.89
CA LYS A 374 22.56 9.53 -27.69
C LYS A 374 21.85 8.31 -27.10
N LEU A 375 22.60 7.29 -26.69
CA LEU A 375 22.04 6.12 -26.01
C LEU A 375 21.39 6.47 -24.67
N ALA A 376 22.01 7.35 -23.88
CA ALA A 376 21.44 7.83 -22.63
C ALA A 376 20.15 8.65 -22.85
N GLU A 377 20.12 9.50 -23.88
CA GLU A 377 18.92 10.25 -24.29
C GLU A 377 17.82 9.32 -24.83
N GLU A 378 18.16 8.30 -25.61
CA GLU A 378 17.21 7.28 -26.08
C GLU A 378 16.65 6.45 -24.93
N LEU A 379 17.49 6.01 -23.98
CA LEU A 379 17.04 5.30 -22.78
C LEU A 379 16.16 6.19 -21.90
N LYS A 380 16.50 7.47 -21.76
CA LYS A 380 15.67 8.43 -21.03
C LYS A 380 14.30 8.62 -21.71
N LYS A 381 14.29 8.80 -23.02
CA LYS A 381 13.06 8.93 -23.81
C LYS A 381 12.20 7.66 -23.76
N ASN A 382 12.83 6.49 -23.78
CA ASN A 382 12.13 5.21 -23.63
C ASN A 382 11.57 5.04 -22.21
N SER A 383 12.29 5.48 -21.18
CA SER A 383 11.80 5.50 -19.80
C SER A 383 10.58 6.40 -19.66
N GLU A 384 10.64 7.63 -20.17
CA GLU A 384 9.52 8.57 -20.17
C GLU A 384 8.31 8.01 -20.94
N ALA A 385 8.53 7.34 -22.08
CA ALA A 385 7.47 6.69 -22.85
C ALA A 385 6.83 5.52 -22.09
N GLU A 386 7.61 4.69 -21.38
CA GLU A 386 7.08 3.61 -20.55
C GLU A 386 6.35 4.12 -19.32
N GLU A 387 6.78 5.23 -18.71
CA GLU A 387 6.04 5.88 -17.62
C GLU A 387 4.67 6.38 -18.07
N VAL A 388 4.60 7.01 -19.25
CA VAL A 388 3.32 7.44 -19.85
C VAL A 388 2.43 6.23 -20.14
N ARG A 389 3.01 5.14 -20.69
CA ARG A 389 2.26 3.91 -20.98
C ARG A 389 1.73 3.27 -19.69
N LEU A 390 2.55 3.22 -18.64
CA LEU A 390 2.15 2.72 -17.33
C LEU A 390 1.02 3.56 -16.74
N HIS A 391 1.12 4.88 -16.83
CA HIS A 391 0.06 5.78 -16.38
C HIS A 391 -1.25 5.53 -17.13
N GLN A 392 -1.20 5.40 -18.46
CA GLN A 392 -2.39 5.09 -19.28
C GLN A 392 -3.03 3.75 -18.90
N VAL A 393 -2.24 2.70 -18.71
CA VAL A 393 -2.74 1.38 -18.29
C VAL A 393 -3.36 1.46 -16.91
N HIS A 394 -2.75 2.21 -15.97
CA HIS A 394 -3.30 2.40 -14.63
C HIS A 394 -4.63 3.16 -14.66
N THR A 395 -4.73 4.24 -15.43
CA THR A 395 -6.00 4.96 -15.62
C THR A 395 -7.07 4.06 -16.24
N GLN A 396 -6.72 3.22 -17.21
CA GLN A 396 -7.66 2.27 -17.80
C GLN A 396 -8.09 1.19 -16.81
N MET A 397 -7.17 0.69 -15.98
CA MET A 397 -7.47 -0.27 -14.92
C MET A 397 -8.49 0.31 -13.92
N LEU A 398 -8.28 1.55 -13.47
CA LEU A 398 -9.20 2.24 -12.56
C LEU A 398 -10.59 2.39 -13.17
N LYS A 399 -10.69 2.85 -14.43
CA LYS A 399 -11.96 2.94 -15.15
C LYS A 399 -12.66 1.58 -15.26
N ASN A 400 -11.91 0.52 -15.55
CA ASN A 400 -12.47 -0.84 -15.63
C ASN A 400 -12.95 -1.34 -14.26
N GLN A 401 -12.25 -0.98 -13.18
CA GLN A 401 -12.66 -1.32 -11.81
C GLN A 401 -13.93 -0.57 -11.39
N GLU A 402 -14.03 0.72 -11.68
CA GLU A 402 -15.25 1.51 -11.47
C GLU A 402 -16.43 0.94 -12.27
N LEU A 403 -16.19 0.56 -13.53
CA LEU A 403 -17.19 -0.07 -14.38
C LEU A 403 -17.65 -1.42 -13.80
N LEU A 404 -16.71 -2.25 -13.31
CA LEU A 404 -17.04 -3.52 -12.66
C LEU A 404 -17.91 -3.30 -11.42
N LEU A 405 -17.52 -2.36 -10.54
CA LEU A 405 -18.31 -2.01 -9.35
C LEU A 405 -19.71 -1.51 -9.74
N SER A 406 -19.82 -0.70 -10.79
CA SER A 406 -21.12 -0.23 -11.31
C SER A 406 -21.98 -1.40 -11.79
N PHE A 407 -21.40 -2.37 -12.51
CA PHE A 407 -22.09 -3.59 -12.93
C PHE A 407 -22.53 -4.44 -11.74
N GLU A 408 -21.67 -4.70 -10.77
CA GLU A 408 -21.99 -5.48 -9.56
C GLU A 408 -23.13 -4.84 -8.78
N ASN A 409 -23.04 -3.52 -8.54
CA ASN A 409 -24.11 -2.75 -7.91
C ASN A 409 -25.40 -2.80 -8.72
N GLY A 410 -25.33 -2.73 -10.06
CA GLY A 410 -26.48 -2.85 -10.95
C GLY A 410 -27.16 -4.20 -10.84
N VAL A 411 -26.38 -5.28 -10.80
CA VAL A 411 -26.87 -6.66 -10.62
C VAL A 411 -27.49 -6.85 -9.24
N ASP A 412 -26.86 -6.33 -8.18
CA ASP A 412 -27.41 -6.41 -6.81
C ASP A 412 -28.72 -5.63 -6.68
N ASN A 413 -28.80 -4.44 -7.29
CA ASN A 413 -30.04 -3.67 -7.34
C ASN A 413 -31.15 -4.40 -8.07
N LEU A 414 -30.83 -5.05 -9.20
CA LEU A 414 -31.78 -5.84 -9.96
C LEU A 414 -32.26 -7.07 -9.16
N LEU A 415 -31.33 -7.75 -8.48
CA LEU A 415 -31.61 -8.88 -7.60
C LEU A 415 -32.62 -8.49 -6.52
N ILE A 416 -32.37 -7.40 -5.79
CA ILE A 416 -33.26 -6.90 -4.72
C ILE A 416 -34.68 -6.65 -5.27
N ARG A 417 -34.80 -6.03 -6.45
CA ARG A 417 -36.11 -5.74 -7.06
C ARG A 417 -36.86 -6.99 -7.50
N LEU A 418 -36.15 -8.04 -7.92
CA LEU A 418 -36.74 -9.27 -8.45
C LEU A 418 -36.94 -10.37 -7.38
N CYS A 419 -36.32 -10.25 -6.20
CA CYS A 419 -36.40 -11.22 -5.10
C CYS A 419 -37.85 -11.53 -4.67
N GLY A 420 -38.77 -10.58 -4.76
CA GLY A 420 -40.17 -10.77 -4.35
C GLY A 420 -41.05 -11.55 -5.36
N ILE A 421 -40.51 -11.93 -6.53
CA ILE A 421 -41.28 -12.51 -7.62
C ILE A 421 -41.18 -14.03 -7.56
N THR A 422 -42.30 -14.73 -7.37
CA THR A 422 -42.33 -16.19 -7.34
C THR A 422 -42.44 -16.76 -8.76
N VAL A 423 -41.59 -17.74 -9.10
CA VAL A 423 -41.60 -18.41 -10.41
C VAL A 423 -42.10 -19.84 -10.21
N PRO A 424 -43.17 -20.28 -10.88
CA PRO A 424 -43.70 -21.63 -10.72
C PRO A 424 -42.65 -22.69 -11.12
N GLY A 425 -42.39 -23.66 -10.24
CA GLY A 425 -41.48 -24.79 -10.50
C GLY A 425 -40.02 -24.58 -10.10
N HIS A 426 -39.62 -23.36 -9.76
CA HIS A 426 -38.35 -23.09 -9.08
C HIS A 426 -38.66 -22.74 -7.62
N GLY A 427 -38.39 -23.66 -6.69
CA GLY A 427 -38.47 -23.36 -5.25
C GLY A 427 -37.56 -22.18 -4.90
N ASP A 428 -37.80 -21.48 -3.78
CA ASP A 428 -37.03 -20.30 -3.37
C ASP A 428 -35.52 -20.57 -3.45
N ILE A 429 -34.92 -20.14 -4.57
CA ILE A 429 -33.50 -20.37 -4.84
C ILE A 429 -32.77 -19.49 -3.84
N ARG A 430 -32.16 -20.12 -2.83
CA ARG A 430 -31.14 -19.46 -2.02
C ARG A 430 -29.94 -19.19 -2.91
N VAL A 431 -29.92 -18.00 -3.50
CA VAL A 431 -28.76 -17.49 -4.24
C VAL A 431 -27.62 -17.35 -3.23
N ASP A 432 -26.49 -17.99 -3.51
CA ASP A 432 -25.27 -17.75 -2.76
C ASP A 432 -24.80 -16.32 -3.10
N THR A 433 -24.75 -15.42 -2.12
CA THR A 433 -24.60 -13.98 -2.35
C THR A 433 -23.20 -13.58 -2.83
N SER A 434 -22.31 -14.56 -3.06
CA SER A 434 -20.90 -14.33 -3.34
C SER A 434 -20.55 -14.18 -4.82
N ASP A 435 -21.26 -14.82 -5.75
CA ASP A 435 -20.93 -14.77 -7.18
C ASP A 435 -21.92 -13.88 -7.96
N THR A 436 -21.38 -12.98 -8.79
CA THR A 436 -22.16 -12.01 -9.58
C THR A 436 -22.82 -12.67 -10.78
N TYR A 437 -22.22 -13.74 -11.32
CA TYR A 437 -22.79 -14.51 -12.42
C TYR A 437 -24.06 -15.27 -11.98
N ASP A 438 -24.02 -15.91 -10.82
CA ASP A 438 -25.18 -16.61 -10.24
C ASP A 438 -26.34 -15.63 -9.95
N LYS A 439 -26.04 -14.43 -9.45
CA LYS A 439 -27.05 -13.36 -9.26
C LYS A 439 -27.66 -12.94 -10.59
N LEU A 440 -26.86 -12.81 -11.65
CA LEU A 440 -27.33 -12.42 -12.97
C LEU A 440 -28.21 -13.52 -13.60
N GLN A 441 -27.83 -14.79 -13.47
CA GLN A 441 -28.62 -15.93 -13.95
C GLN A 441 -29.97 -16.05 -13.21
N PHE A 442 -29.98 -15.76 -11.90
CA PHE A 442 -31.21 -15.65 -11.13
C PHE A 442 -32.10 -14.53 -11.67
N CYS A 443 -31.54 -13.34 -11.92
CA CYS A 443 -32.28 -12.20 -12.48
C CYS A 443 -32.83 -12.53 -13.88
N GLU A 444 -32.04 -13.16 -14.74
CA GLU A 444 -32.44 -13.59 -16.08
C GLU A 444 -33.65 -14.52 -16.04
N THR A 445 -33.62 -15.54 -15.17
CA THR A 445 -34.73 -16.50 -15.02
C THR A 445 -36.03 -15.80 -14.61
N LYS A 446 -35.95 -14.85 -13.67
CA LYS A 446 -37.09 -14.06 -13.20
C LYS A 446 -37.61 -13.10 -14.27
N LEU A 447 -36.72 -12.42 -15.00
CA LEU A 447 -37.07 -11.52 -16.09
C LEU A 447 -37.73 -12.28 -17.25
N LEU A 448 -37.18 -13.42 -17.66
CA LEU A 448 -37.79 -14.28 -18.69
C LEU A 448 -39.19 -14.76 -18.29
N HIS A 449 -39.39 -15.08 -17.02
CA HIS A 449 -40.73 -15.40 -16.50
C HIS A 449 -41.66 -14.18 -16.61
N LEU A 450 -41.23 -12.98 -16.21
CA LEU A 450 -42.01 -11.76 -16.36
C LEU A 450 -42.34 -11.44 -17.82
N THR A 451 -41.41 -11.63 -18.74
CA THR A 451 -41.65 -11.46 -20.18
C THR A 451 -42.69 -12.46 -20.69
N LYS A 452 -42.64 -13.72 -20.26
CA LYS A 452 -43.67 -14.72 -20.56
C LYS A 452 -45.03 -14.35 -19.97
N VAL A 453 -45.07 -13.79 -18.76
CA VAL A 453 -46.30 -13.30 -18.14
C VAL A 453 -46.85 -12.09 -18.91
N MET A 454 -46.00 -11.13 -19.28
CA MET A 454 -46.41 -9.95 -20.07
C MET A 454 -46.90 -10.29 -21.47
N THR A 455 -46.28 -11.27 -22.14
CA THR A 455 -46.70 -11.72 -23.48
C THR A 455 -48.01 -12.51 -23.47
N ASN A 456 -48.31 -13.18 -22.36
CA ASN A 456 -49.59 -13.87 -22.14
C ASN A 456 -50.67 -12.96 -21.52
N LEU A 457 -50.33 -11.72 -21.16
CA LEU A 457 -51.31 -10.72 -20.72
C LEU A 457 -52.03 -10.18 -21.97
N PRO A 458 -53.38 -10.15 -22.00
CA PRO A 458 -54.10 -9.45 -23.05
C PRO A 458 -53.62 -8.01 -23.06
N SER A 459 -53.29 -7.46 -24.24
CA SER A 459 -52.77 -6.09 -24.44
C SER A 459 -53.53 -5.09 -23.56
N TYR A 460 -53.01 -4.84 -22.36
CA TYR A 460 -53.66 -3.99 -21.39
C TYR A 460 -53.27 -2.58 -21.78
N ASN A 461 -54.10 -1.98 -22.63
CA ASN A 461 -53.94 -0.58 -22.99
C ASN A 461 -54.01 0.23 -21.70
N PHE A 462 -52.87 0.73 -21.22
CA PHE A 462 -52.80 1.88 -20.32
C PHE A 462 -53.18 3.13 -21.12
N SER A 463 -54.40 3.11 -21.67
CA SER A 463 -55.02 4.32 -22.16
C SER A 463 -55.43 5.12 -20.94
N ARG A 464 -54.87 6.33 -20.80
CA ARG A 464 -55.27 7.34 -19.81
C ARG A 464 -56.57 8.01 -20.22
N GLU A 465 -57.48 7.23 -20.80
CA GLU A 465 -58.82 7.66 -21.16
C GLU A 465 -59.73 7.30 -19.99
N GLU A 466 -60.62 8.22 -19.62
CA GLU A 466 -61.58 8.04 -18.52
C GLU A 466 -62.51 6.83 -18.69
N ASN A 467 -62.51 6.21 -19.87
CA ASN A 467 -63.31 5.04 -20.21
C ASN A 467 -62.66 3.70 -19.79
N ASN A 468 -61.41 3.71 -19.30
CA ASN A 468 -60.76 2.49 -18.79
C ASN A 468 -61.15 2.26 -17.33
N GLU A 469 -62.11 1.34 -17.12
CA GLU A 469 -62.64 1.02 -15.78
C GLU A 469 -61.55 0.68 -14.76
N THR A 470 -60.46 0.06 -15.18
CA THR A 470 -59.40 -0.37 -14.26
C THR A 470 -58.53 0.80 -13.84
N TYR A 471 -58.25 1.72 -14.75
CA TYR A 471 -57.58 2.98 -14.41
C TYR A 471 -58.42 3.80 -13.43
N VAL A 472 -59.73 3.89 -13.67
CA VAL A 472 -60.67 4.60 -12.78
C VAL A 472 -60.75 3.92 -11.41
N LYS A 473 -60.80 2.59 -11.34
CA LYS A 473 -60.81 1.83 -10.07
C LYS A 473 -59.52 2.04 -9.27
N VAL A 474 -58.36 1.97 -9.91
CA VAL A 474 -57.06 2.19 -9.25
C VAL A 474 -56.90 3.64 -8.80
N ARG A 475 -57.29 4.60 -9.64
CA ARG A 475 -57.28 6.03 -9.28
C ARG A 475 -58.18 6.32 -8.09
N ASN A 476 -59.43 5.85 -8.11
CA ASN A 476 -60.37 6.06 -7.01
C ASN A 476 -59.88 5.39 -5.72
N PHE A 477 -59.30 4.20 -5.81
CA PHE A 477 -58.69 3.51 -4.66
C PHE A 477 -57.51 4.29 -4.06
N LEU A 478 -56.64 4.87 -4.90
CA LEU A 478 -55.52 5.71 -4.45
C LEU A 478 -56.01 7.04 -3.87
N GLU A 479 -56.98 7.70 -4.51
CA GLU A 479 -57.61 8.92 -4.01
C GLU A 479 -58.34 8.69 -2.68
N GLU A 480 -59.04 7.56 -2.51
CA GLU A 480 -59.70 7.19 -1.24
C GLU A 480 -58.69 6.82 -0.14
N SER A 481 -57.62 6.11 -0.49
CA SER A 481 -56.58 5.72 0.47
C SER A 481 -55.79 6.92 1.00
N THR A 482 -55.52 7.91 0.13
CA THR A 482 -54.80 9.14 0.50
C THR A 482 -55.71 10.21 1.14
N ARG A 483 -57.04 10.08 1.03
CA ARG A 483 -58.02 11.08 1.53
C ARG A 483 -57.99 11.30 3.04
N ASN A 484 -57.55 10.30 3.79
CA ASN A 484 -57.49 10.30 5.25
C ASN A 484 -56.07 10.58 5.79
N GLU A 485 -55.09 10.81 4.90
CA GLU A 485 -53.69 10.96 5.25
C GLU A 485 -53.41 12.41 5.68
N ARG A 486 -53.10 12.61 6.96
CA ARG A 486 -52.94 13.96 7.57
C ARG A 486 -51.61 14.63 7.24
N GLN A 487 -50.65 13.88 6.70
CA GLN A 487 -49.33 14.37 6.34
C GLN A 487 -49.23 14.44 4.82
N ASN A 488 -48.89 15.64 4.33
CA ASN A 488 -48.63 15.86 2.93
C ASN A 488 -47.28 15.20 2.61
N LEU A 489 -47.29 13.97 2.09
CA LEU A 489 -46.10 13.25 1.63
C LEU A 489 -45.63 13.87 0.30
N LYS A 490 -45.19 15.13 0.37
CA LYS A 490 -44.38 15.70 -0.69
C LYS A 490 -43.10 14.88 -0.74
N ILE A 491 -42.92 14.17 -1.84
CA ILE A 491 -41.65 13.59 -2.23
C ILE A 491 -40.67 14.76 -2.30
N SER A 492 -39.76 14.84 -1.33
CA SER A 492 -38.60 15.72 -1.42
C SER A 492 -37.66 15.04 -2.40
N PHE A 493 -37.53 15.60 -3.60
CA PHE A 493 -36.34 15.37 -4.39
C PHE A 493 -35.24 16.13 -3.65
N GLU A 494 -34.52 15.45 -2.78
CA GLU A 494 -33.19 15.91 -2.43
C GLU A 494 -32.38 15.72 -3.71
N ASP A 495 -32.06 16.85 -4.36
CA ASP A 495 -31.10 16.88 -5.45
C ASP A 495 -29.75 16.40 -4.88
N GLU A 496 -29.45 15.11 -5.05
CA GLU A 496 -28.12 14.52 -4.83
C GLU A 496 -27.13 15.03 -5.89
N GLU A 497 -26.97 16.35 -6.03
CA GLU A 497 -25.94 16.95 -6.89
C GLU A 497 -24.97 17.87 -6.13
N ASP A 498 -25.01 17.93 -4.79
CA ASP A 498 -24.22 18.91 -4.03
C ASP A 498 -23.23 18.30 -3.02
N ALA A 499 -22.67 17.11 -3.29
CA ALA A 499 -21.62 16.50 -2.47
C ALA A 499 -20.37 16.02 -3.22
N VAL A 500 -20.16 16.43 -4.47
CA VAL A 500 -18.84 16.38 -5.12
C VAL A 500 -18.52 17.77 -5.68
N ARG A 501 -18.31 18.72 -4.78
CA ARG A 501 -17.60 19.95 -5.13
C ARG A 501 -16.11 19.62 -5.12
N ASP A 502 -15.65 19.21 -6.30
CA ASP A 502 -14.25 19.05 -6.61
C ASP A 502 -13.54 20.37 -6.34
N ALA A 503 -12.49 20.30 -5.53
CA ALA A 503 -11.62 21.44 -5.30
C ALA A 503 -10.83 21.65 -6.59
N PHE A 504 -10.92 22.86 -7.16
CA PHE A 504 -10.34 23.29 -8.43
C PHE A 504 -11.18 22.99 -9.68
N ASP A 505 -12.09 23.92 -10.03
CA ASP A 505 -12.07 24.46 -11.39
C ASP A 505 -12.83 25.80 -11.54
N PHE A 506 -12.47 26.49 -12.61
CA PHE A 506 -12.45 27.93 -12.90
C PHE A 506 -13.76 28.72 -12.76
N ALA A 507 -13.56 30.02 -12.46
CA ALA A 507 -14.52 31.09 -12.68
C ALA A 507 -14.91 31.21 -14.16
N ASP A 508 -16.08 31.80 -14.40
CA ASP A 508 -16.74 32.11 -15.67
C ASP A 508 -17.61 31.00 -16.27
N ILE A 509 -18.79 30.78 -15.67
CA ILE A 509 -19.97 30.34 -16.42
C ILE A 509 -21.14 31.25 -16.05
N ASP A 510 -21.58 31.98 -17.07
CA ASP A 510 -22.70 32.91 -17.13
C ASP A 510 -23.89 32.43 -16.25
N HIS A 511 -24.12 33.10 -15.12
CA HIS A 511 -25.29 32.82 -14.29
C HIS A 511 -26.53 33.37 -14.99
N SER A 512 -27.14 32.55 -15.85
CA SER A 512 -28.55 32.71 -16.19
C SER A 512 -29.33 32.82 -14.88
N TYR A 513 -29.98 33.97 -14.64
CA TYR A 513 -30.71 34.27 -13.42
C TYR A 513 -31.66 33.11 -13.05
N VAL A 514 -31.30 32.35 -12.02
CA VAL A 514 -32.15 31.32 -11.43
C VAL A 514 -32.87 31.97 -10.25
N PRO A 515 -34.19 32.21 -10.34
CA PRO A 515 -34.92 32.90 -9.29
C PRO A 515 -34.82 32.13 -7.98
N ASN A 516 -34.47 32.81 -6.89
CA ASN A 516 -34.39 32.16 -5.59
C ASN A 516 -35.79 31.74 -5.10
N ARG A 517 -35.85 30.82 -4.14
CA ARG A 517 -37.11 30.30 -3.55
C ARG A 517 -38.11 31.38 -3.15
N ASP A 518 -37.66 32.50 -2.60
CA ASP A 518 -38.50 33.63 -2.19
C ASP A 518 -38.98 34.46 -3.38
N GLU A 519 -38.20 34.54 -4.46
CA GLU A 519 -38.62 35.16 -5.72
C GLU A 519 -39.68 34.32 -6.43
N ILE A 520 -39.52 33.00 -6.47
CA ILE A 520 -40.53 32.06 -6.97
C ILE A 520 -41.82 32.17 -6.13
N LYS A 521 -41.71 32.23 -4.80
CA LYS A 521 -42.87 32.47 -3.93
C LYS A 521 -43.55 33.82 -4.21
N LYS A 522 -42.77 34.90 -4.38
CA LYS A 522 -43.32 36.22 -4.72
C LYS A 522 -44.00 36.22 -6.09
N GLN A 523 -43.43 35.54 -7.08
CA GLN A 523 -44.06 35.38 -8.40
C GLN A 523 -45.34 34.54 -8.31
N GLY A 524 -45.34 33.46 -7.53
CA GLY A 524 -46.54 32.64 -7.27
C GLY A 524 -47.65 33.43 -6.58
N VAL A 525 -47.34 34.24 -5.57
CA VAL A 525 -48.30 35.14 -4.92
C VAL A 525 -48.83 36.18 -5.90
N ARG A 526 -47.97 36.80 -6.71
CA ARG A 526 -48.39 37.74 -7.77
C ARG A 526 -49.31 37.09 -8.78
N LEU A 527 -49.02 35.84 -9.19
CA LEU A 527 -49.84 35.08 -10.14
C LEU A 527 -51.23 34.80 -9.56
N ILE A 528 -51.29 34.37 -8.29
CA ILE A 528 -52.55 34.15 -7.56
C ILE A 528 -53.31 35.47 -7.43
N GLU A 529 -52.66 36.58 -7.08
CA GLU A 529 -53.29 37.91 -7.00
C GLU A 529 -53.81 38.40 -8.36
N THR A 530 -53.11 38.11 -9.46
CA THR A 530 -53.61 38.43 -10.81
C THR A 530 -54.78 37.56 -11.24
N MET A 531 -54.84 36.30 -10.81
CA MET A 531 -55.93 35.38 -11.13
C MET A 531 -57.16 35.56 -10.22
N THR A 532 -56.97 36.04 -8.98
CA THR A 532 -58.06 36.26 -8.00
C THR A 532 -58.61 37.68 -8.00
N LYS A 533 -57.96 38.64 -8.69
CA LYS A 533 -58.57 39.94 -8.98
C LYS A 533 -59.73 39.78 -9.95
N ALA A 534 -60.94 39.72 -9.38
CA ALA A 534 -62.19 39.82 -10.11
C ALA A 534 -62.16 41.03 -11.07
N ALA A 535 -62.35 40.76 -12.37
CA ALA A 535 -62.49 41.80 -13.39
C ALA A 535 -63.61 42.76 -12.99
N LYS A 536 -63.26 44.00 -12.62
CA LYS A 536 -64.25 45.06 -12.39
C LYS A 536 -65.00 45.31 -13.70
N LYS A 537 -66.28 44.92 -13.71
CA LYS A 537 -67.24 45.11 -14.80
C LYS A 537 -67.31 46.60 -15.14
N LYS A 538 -66.90 46.97 -16.35
CA LYS A 538 -67.00 48.32 -16.91
C LYS A 538 -68.49 48.69 -17.01
N GLN A 539 -68.93 49.69 -16.25
CA GLN A 539 -70.30 50.20 -16.25
C GLN A 539 -70.58 50.85 -17.63
N ARG A 540 -71.50 50.27 -18.40
CA ARG A 540 -71.97 50.85 -19.67
C ARG A 540 -72.77 52.12 -19.39
N GLY A 541 -72.31 53.24 -19.93
CA GLY A 541 -73.06 54.50 -19.95
C GLY A 541 -74.37 54.35 -20.73
N GLY A 542 -75.46 54.83 -20.13
CA GLY A 542 -76.77 54.90 -20.75
C GLY A 542 -76.80 55.89 -21.91
N ARG A 543 -77.40 55.46 -23.02
CA ARG A 543 -77.67 56.27 -24.19
C ARG A 543 -78.99 57.01 -23.95
N LYS A 544 -78.94 58.34 -23.88
CA LYS A 544 -80.12 59.20 -24.07
C LYS A 544 -80.46 59.23 -25.56
N GLY A 545 -81.75 59.19 -25.87
CA GLY A 545 -82.29 59.49 -27.19
C GLY A 545 -83.81 59.64 -27.08
N ALA A 546 -84.30 60.80 -27.54
CA ALA A 546 -85.66 61.35 -27.48
C ALA A 546 -86.01 62.05 -26.16
#